data_AF-A0A9P7DKQ0-F1
#
_entry.id   AF-A0A9P7DKQ0-F1
#
_cell.length_a   1.000
_cell.length_b   1.000
_cell.length_c   1.000
_cell.angle_alpha   90.00
_cell.angle_beta   90.00
_cell.angle_gamma   90.00
#
_symmetry.space_group_name_H-M   'P 1'
#
loop_
_entity.id
_entity.type
_entity.pdbx_description
1 polymer ?
#
loop_
_entity_poly.entity_id
_entity_poly.type
_entity_poly.pdbx_seq_one_letter_code
_entity_poly.pdbx_strand_id
1 'polypeptide(L)'
;MSGLKTVVDTVNNLHKQLVKKQDKITQSMNLHKRLISSLWGLPTEVLSQIFVYCLPEDSHLSLAQNQAPVLLTRICRKWRNVAVDMPILW
;
A
#
# COMPACT_ATOMS: atom_id res chain seq x y z
N MET A 1 -19.46 -42.66 17.82
CA MET A 1 -18.82 -41.45 18.39
C MET A 1 -17.51 -41.03 17.73
N SER A 2 -16.84 -41.88 16.93
CA SER A 2 -15.56 -41.54 16.28
C SER A 2 -15.66 -40.48 15.17
N GLY A 3 -16.67 -40.56 14.29
CA GLY A 3 -16.80 -39.63 13.15
C GLY A 3 -17.03 -38.17 13.51
N LEU A 4 -17.79 -37.89 14.57
CA LEU A 4 -18.03 -36.53 15.06
C LEU A 4 -16.73 -35.87 15.55
N LYS A 5 -15.86 -36.65 16.20
CA LYS A 5 -14.57 -36.18 16.69
C LYS A 5 -13.65 -35.78 15.53
N THR A 6 -13.63 -36.58 14.46
CA THR A 6 -12.85 -36.29 13.25
C THR A 6 -13.28 -34.97 12.58
N VAL A 7 -14.59 -34.70 12.52
CA VAL A 7 -15.10 -33.43 11.96
C VAL A 7 -14.69 -32.24 12.82
N VAL A 8 -14.84 -32.34 14.15
CA VAL A 8 -14.41 -31.28 15.08
C VAL A 8 -12.91 -31.02 14.98
N ASP A 9 -12.09 -32.07 14.91
CA ASP A 9 -10.64 -31.97 14.77
C ASP A 9 -10.26 -31.28 13.44
N THR A 10 -11.00 -31.57 12.35
CA THR A 10 -10.81 -30.94 11.03
C THR A 10 -11.12 -29.44 11.04
N VAL A 11 -12.26 -29.06 11.61
CA VAL A 11 -12.67 -27.64 11.70
C VAL A 11 -11.67 -26.85 12.54
N ASN A 12 -11.23 -27.40 13.67
CA ASN A 12 -10.23 -26.77 14.52
C ASN A 12 -8.88 -26.60 13.81
N ASN A 13 -8.46 -27.59 13.02
CA ASN A 13 -7.23 -27.50 12.25
C ASN A 13 -7.33 -26.41 11.17
N LEU A 14 -8.45 -26.35 10.45
CA LEU A 14 -8.70 -25.30 9.46
C LEU A 14 -8.73 -23.91 10.12
N HIS A 15 -9.42 -23.76 11.25
CA HIS A 15 -9.44 -22.52 12.01
C HIS A 15 -8.03 -22.06 12.39
N LYS A 16 -7.21 -22.98 12.93
CA LYS A 16 -5.80 -22.69 13.26
C LYS A 16 -5.00 -22.24 12.04
N GLN A 17 -5.23 -22.85 10.87
CA GLN A 17 -4.56 -22.45 9.63
C GLN A 17 -5.00 -21.06 9.16
N LEU A 18 -6.28 -20.74 9.27
CA LEU A 18 -6.82 -19.43 8.90
C LEU A 18 -6.28 -18.33 9.82
N VAL A 19 -6.27 -18.55 11.14
CA VAL A 19 -5.67 -17.63 12.12
C VAL A 19 -4.19 -17.42 11.81
N LYS A 20 -3.43 -18.50 11.56
CA LYS A 20 -2.02 -18.39 11.19
C LYS A 20 -1.78 -17.58 9.91
N LYS A 21 -2.68 -17.67 8.92
CA LYS A 21 -2.61 -16.85 7.70
C LYS A 21 -2.96 -15.39 7.99
N GLN A 22 -4.00 -15.14 8.79
CA GLN A 22 -4.42 -13.81 9.22
C GLN A 22 -3.31 -13.10 10.00
N ASP A 23 -2.64 -13.80 10.91
CA ASP A 23 -1.55 -13.25 11.72
C ASP A 23 -0.38 -12.81 10.85
N LYS A 24 -0.02 -13.60 9.83
CA LYS A 24 1.03 -13.22 8.87
C LYS A 24 0.69 -11.95 8.11
N ILE A 25 -0.55 -11.81 7.63
CA ILE A 25 -1.01 -10.61 6.92
C ILE A 25 -0.96 -9.42 7.88
N THR A 26 -1.51 -9.58 9.09
CA THR A 26 -1.57 -8.53 10.11
C THR A 26 -0.18 -8.07 10.54
N GLN A 27 0.76 -9.00 10.72
CA GLN A 27 2.15 -8.69 11.04
C GLN A 27 2.81 -7.87 9.92
N SER A 28 2.65 -8.29 8.66
CA SER A 28 3.16 -7.54 7.50
C SER A 28 2.56 -6.13 7.44
N MET A 29 1.25 -5.99 7.64
CA MET A 29 0.58 -4.69 7.65
C MET A 29 1.11 -3.79 8.79
N ASN A 30 1.31 -4.34 9.99
CA ASN A 30 1.83 -3.57 11.13
C ASN A 30 3.27 -3.10 10.92
N LEU A 31 4.13 -3.92 10.32
CA LEU A 31 5.50 -3.52 9.95
C LEU A 31 5.47 -2.33 8.98
N HIS A 32 4.61 -2.38 7.96
CA HIS A 32 4.49 -1.30 6.98
C HIS A 32 3.73 -0.07 7.52
N LYS A 33 2.84 -0.22 8.51
CA LYS A 33 2.08 0.88 9.10
C LYS A 33 2.96 2.00 9.63
N ARG A 34 4.11 1.67 10.21
CA ARG A 34 5.09 2.65 10.70
C ARG A 34 5.75 3.42 9.56
N LEU A 35 6.14 2.73 8.49
CA LEU A 35 6.73 3.35 7.29
C LEU A 35 5.73 4.29 6.63
N ILE A 36 4.50 3.79 6.44
CA ILE A 36 3.35 4.55 5.99
C ILE A 36 3.27 5.80 6.85
N SER A 37 3.07 5.71 8.18
CA SER A 37 2.98 6.86 9.11
C SER A 37 4.08 7.91 8.93
N SER A 38 5.33 7.48 8.72
CA SER A 38 6.47 8.38 8.48
C SER A 38 6.33 9.16 7.16
N LEU A 39 5.96 8.47 6.07
CA LEU A 39 5.71 9.07 4.76
C LEU A 39 4.59 10.13 4.78
N TRP A 40 3.58 9.99 5.65
CA TRP A 40 2.53 11.03 5.78
C TRP A 40 3.00 12.28 6.52
N GLY A 41 4.06 12.17 7.33
CA GLY A 41 4.65 13.27 8.09
C GLY A 41 5.60 14.16 7.28
N LEU A 42 5.93 13.80 6.03
CA LEU A 42 6.85 14.58 5.21
C LEU A 42 6.31 16.00 4.92
N PRO A 43 7.13 17.05 4.99
CA PRO A 43 6.78 18.37 4.47
C PRO A 43 6.43 18.32 2.98
N THR A 44 5.62 19.28 2.53
CA THR A 44 5.17 19.35 1.13
C THR A 44 6.35 19.49 0.17
N GLU A 45 7.39 20.23 0.57
CA GLU A 45 8.60 20.49 -0.23
C GLU A 45 9.39 19.20 -0.48
N VAL A 46 9.57 18.38 0.56
CA VAL A 46 10.25 17.08 0.45
C VAL A 46 9.42 16.13 -0.42
N LEU A 47 8.11 16.11 -0.22
CA LEU A 47 7.21 15.29 -1.03
C LEU A 47 7.25 15.70 -2.52
N SER A 48 7.29 17.00 -2.78
CA SER A 48 7.37 17.57 -4.13
C SER A 48 8.66 17.15 -4.83
N GLN A 49 9.81 17.20 -4.14
CA GLN A 49 11.08 16.73 -4.70
C GLN A 49 11.03 15.24 -5.05
N ILE A 50 10.50 14.41 -4.15
CA ILE A 50 10.32 12.97 -4.41
C ILE A 50 9.47 12.75 -5.67
N PHE A 51 8.40 13.54 -5.86
CA PHE A 51 7.51 13.40 -7.02
C PHE A 51 8.23 13.68 -8.35
N VAL A 52 9.09 14.70 -8.39
CA VAL A 52 9.91 15.01 -9.58
C VAL A 52 10.85 13.84 -9.91
N TYR A 53 11.47 13.22 -8.89
CA TYR A 53 12.33 12.05 -9.09
C TYR A 53 11.57 10.77 -9.50
N CYS A 54 10.25 10.75 -9.37
CA CYS A 54 9.42 9.62 -9.79
C CYS A 54 8.97 9.73 -11.25
N LEU A 55 9.25 10.84 -11.94
CA LEU A 55 8.92 10.98 -13.35
C LEU A 55 9.72 9.99 -14.21
N PRO A 56 9.12 9.42 -15.27
CA PRO A 56 9.85 8.57 -16.20
C PRO A 56 11.08 9.30 -16.78
N GLU A 57 12.20 8.59 -16.95
CA GLU A 57 13.39 9.15 -17.64
C GLU A 57 13.10 9.43 -19.12
N ASP A 58 12.20 8.64 -19.70
CA ASP A 58 11.74 8.80 -21.07
C ASP A 58 10.75 9.98 -21.12
N SER A 59 10.93 10.90 -22.08
CA SER A 59 10.19 12.18 -22.19
C SER A 59 8.68 12.04 -22.40
N HIS A 60 8.16 10.81 -22.44
CA HIS A 60 6.75 10.52 -22.62
C HIS A 60 6.04 10.44 -21.28
N LEU A 61 5.53 11.58 -20.82
CA LEU A 61 4.55 11.61 -19.74
C LEU A 61 3.37 10.71 -20.11
N SER A 62 3.23 9.61 -19.37
CA SER A 62 2.20 8.62 -19.59
C SER A 62 1.06 8.85 -18.61
N LEU A 63 -0.17 8.97 -19.14
CA LEU A 63 -1.38 8.97 -18.32
C LEU A 63 -1.74 7.56 -17.80
N ALA A 64 -0.83 6.60 -17.94
CA ALA A 64 -1.02 5.27 -17.42
C ALA A 64 -1.18 5.32 -15.90
N GLN A 65 -2.19 4.61 -15.43
CA GLN A 65 -2.59 4.54 -14.04
C GLN A 65 -1.50 4.04 -13.07
N ASN A 66 -0.48 3.36 -13.59
CA ASN A 66 0.65 2.78 -12.88
C ASN A 66 1.96 3.57 -13.07
N GLN A 67 1.92 4.75 -13.69
CA GLN A 67 3.07 5.62 -13.92
C GLN A 67 2.86 6.98 -13.26
N ALA A 68 3.96 7.65 -12.88
CA ALA A 68 3.90 9.04 -12.47
C ALA A 68 3.56 9.94 -13.70
N PRO A 69 2.82 11.04 -13.50
CA PRO A 69 2.33 11.58 -12.21
C PRO A 69 1.04 10.91 -11.71
N VAL A 70 0.31 10.18 -12.56
CA VAL A 70 -1.04 9.67 -12.25
C VAL A 70 -1.04 8.73 -11.03
N LEU A 71 -0.03 7.87 -10.90
CA LEU A 71 0.13 6.96 -9.76
C LEU A 71 0.16 7.71 -8.41
N LEU A 72 0.85 8.86 -8.36
CA LEU A 72 1.04 9.64 -7.14
C LEU A 72 -0.29 10.19 -6.61
N THR A 73 -1.23 10.51 -7.50
CA THR A 73 -2.57 11.02 -7.16
C THR A 73 -3.48 9.97 -6.49
N ARG A 74 -3.09 8.69 -6.52
CA ARG A 74 -3.90 7.56 -6.07
C ARG A 74 -3.47 6.98 -4.74
N ILE A 75 -2.32 7.39 -4.21
CA ILE A 75 -1.77 6.87 -2.95
C ILE A 75 -2.61 7.37 -1.77
N CYS A 76 -2.84 8.68 -1.67
CA CYS A 76 -3.70 9.26 -0.65
C CYS A 76 -4.17 10.67 -0.97
N ARG A 77 -5.05 11.24 -0.11
CA ARG A 77 -5.57 12.61 -0.26
C ARG A 77 -4.46 13.67 -0.24
N LYS A 78 -3.50 13.57 0.70
CA LYS A 78 -2.39 14.52 0.80
C LYS A 78 -1.53 14.53 -0.46
N TRP A 79 -1.12 13.33 -0.91
CA TRP A 79 -0.29 13.18 -2.11
C TRP A 79 -1.02 13.64 -3.37
N ARG A 80 -2.32 13.38 -3.46
CA ARG A 80 -3.16 13.90 -4.55
C ARG A 80 -3.13 15.41 -4.61
N ASN A 81 -3.37 16.09 -3.50
CA ASN A 81 -3.40 17.55 -3.48
C ASN A 81 -2.05 18.11 -3.93
N VAL A 82 -0.95 17.61 -3.35
CA VAL A 82 0.40 18.03 -3.74
C VAL A 82 0.69 17.76 -5.22
N ALA A 83 0.36 16.58 -5.74
CA ALA A 83 0.64 16.24 -7.14
C ALA A 83 -0.21 17.05 -8.14
N VAL A 84 -1.46 17.39 -7.79
CA VAL A 84 -2.33 18.22 -8.64
C VAL A 84 -1.88 19.69 -8.60
N ASP A 85 -1.41 20.16 -7.44
CA ASP A 85 -0.93 21.54 -7.25
C ASP A 85 0.49 21.77 -7.81
N MET A 86 1.12 20.75 -8.42
CA MET A 86 2.44 20.82 -9.01
C MET A 86 2.38 20.75 -10.55
N PRO A 87 2.33 21.90 -11.26
CA PRO A 87 2.29 21.95 -12.72
C PRO A 87 3.45 21.23 -13.41
N ILE A 88 4.64 21.19 -12.80
CA ILE A 88 5.84 20.53 -13.36
C ILE A 88 5.68 19.01 -13.56
N LEU A 89 4.70 18.39 -12.92
CA LEU A 89 4.47 16.95 -13.02
C LEU A 89 3.64 16.56 -14.24
N TRP A 90 2.96 17.51 -14.89
CA TRP A 90 1.99 17.31 -15.97
C TRP A 90 2.46 17.91 -17.29
#